data_AF-A0A958G9W7-F1
#
_entry.id   AF-A0A958G9W7-F1
#
_cell.length_a   1.000
_cell.length_b   1.000
_cell.length_c   1.000
_cell.angle_alpha   90.00
_cell.angle_beta   90.00
_cell.angle_gamma   90.00
#
_symmetry.space_group_name_H-M   'P 1'
#
loop_
_entity.id
_entity.type
_entity.pdbx_description
1 polymer ?
#
loop_
_entity_poly.entity_id
_entity_poly.type
_entity_poly.pdbx_seq_one_letter_code
_entity_poly.pdbx_strand_id
1 'polypeptide(L)' 'MGREIERKFLVKDDGWRKGAVGKLYCQGYISRDEQRAVRVRIVEDQGFLTIKGRHNDLTRLEFEYEIPLTDARELLDTLC' A
#
# COMPACT_ATOMS: atom_id res chain seq x y z
N MET A 1 7.11 -20.34 7.75
CA MET A 1 6.91 -18.94 7.32
C MET A 1 5.77 -18.35 8.14
N GLY A 2 5.98 -17.18 8.76
CA GLY A 2 4.95 -16.51 9.56
C GLY A 2 3.85 -15.92 8.67
N ARG A 3 2.61 -15.91 9.14
CA ARG A 3 1.49 -15.21 8.51
C ARG A 3 1.28 -13.89 9.25
N GLU A 4 1.18 -12.79 8.52
CA GLU A 4 0.83 -11.49 9.09
C GLU A 4 -0.62 -11.49 9.61
N ILE A 5 -0.86 -10.85 10.76
CA ILE A 5 -2.19 -10.68 11.35
C ILE A 5 -2.42 -9.17 11.56
N GLU A 6 -3.34 -8.57 10.79
CA GLU A 6 -3.71 -7.14 10.92
C GLU A 6 -5.18 -6.95 11.34
N ARG A 7 -5.49 -5.87 12.06
CA ARG A 7 -6.87 -5.41 12.36
C ARG A 7 -6.96 -3.89 12.17
N LYS A 8 -8.04 -3.43 11.53
CA LYS A 8 -8.31 -2.01 11.25
C LYS A 8 -9.51 -1.53 12.07
N PHE A 9 -9.42 -0.31 12.59
CA PHE A 9 -10.43 0.32 13.43
C PHE A 9 -10.69 1.76 12.97
N LEU A 10 -11.90 2.26 13.22
CA LEU A 10 -12.20 3.68 13.07
C LEU A 10 -11.54 4.47 14.20
N VAL A 11 -11.03 5.65 13.88
CA VAL A 11 -10.39 6.56 14.83
C VAL A 11 -11.42 7.57 15.34
N LYS A 12 -11.49 7.76 16.67
CA LYS A 12 -12.48 8.63 17.31
C LYS A 12 -12.14 10.13 17.22
N ASP A 13 -10.88 10.47 17.44
CA ASP A 13 -10.37 11.84 17.49
C ASP A 13 -8.86 11.87 17.17
N ASP A 14 -8.25 13.06 17.10
CA ASP A 14 -6.84 13.22 16.75
C ASP A 14 -5.84 12.88 17.88
N GLY A 15 -6.30 12.35 19.02
CA GLY A 15 -5.45 12.01 20.16
C GLY A 15 -4.33 11.02 19.82
N TRP A 16 -4.53 10.14 18.84
CA TRP A 16 -3.52 9.19 18.36
C TRP A 16 -2.25 9.86 17.82
N ARG A 17 -2.35 11.10 17.31
CA ARG A 17 -1.22 11.79 16.67
C ARG A 17 -0.12 12.18 17.66
N LYS A 18 -0.44 12.37 18.94
CA LYS A 18 0.52 12.85 19.96
C LYS A 18 1.71 11.91 20.18
N GLY A 19 1.57 10.63 19.86
CA GLY A 19 2.61 9.61 19.99
C GLY A 19 3.08 9.02 18.65
N ALA A 20 2.70 9.60 17.52
CA ALA A 20 2.97 9.05 16.20
C ALA A 20 3.86 9.98 15.37
N VAL A 21 4.80 9.40 14.64
CA VAL A 21 5.59 10.12 13.63
C VAL A 21 5.00 9.80 12.26
N GLY A 22 4.54 10.84 11.56
CA GLY A 22 4.01 10.71 10.21
C GLY A 22 5.12 10.52 9.18
N LYS A 23 4.77 9.87 8.08
CA LYS A 23 5.56 9.87 6.84
C LYS A 23 4.69 10.35 5.69
N LEU A 24 5.28 11.08 4.74
CA LEU A 24 4.61 11.37 3.48
C LEU A 24 4.34 10.04 2.76
N TYR A 25 3.09 9.83 2.39
CA TYR A 25 2.64 8.57 1.84
C TYR A 25 1.68 8.83 0.68
N CYS A 26 2.11 8.46 -0.52
CA CYS A 26 1.32 8.56 -1.74
C CYS A 26 1.07 7.14 -2.28
N GLN A 27 -0.13 6.87 -2.79
CA GLN A 27 -0.42 5.56 -3.38
C GLN A 27 -1.51 5.67 -4.44
N GLY A 28 -1.50 4.74 -5.37
CA GLY A 28 -2.44 4.63 -6.47
C GLY A 28 -2.59 3.17 -6.91
N TYR A 29 -3.65 2.87 -7.66
CA TYR A 29 -3.91 1.52 -8.14
C TYR A 29 -3.94 1.51 -9.66
N ILE A 30 -2.92 0.93 -10.30
CA ILE A 30 -2.90 0.72 -11.75
C ILE A 30 -4.08 -0.18 -12.17
N SER A 31 -4.35 -1.20 -11.36
CA SER A 31 -5.52 -2.06 -11.54
C SER A 31 -6.08 -2.45 -10.19
N ARG A 32 -7.40 -2.45 -10.10
CA ARG A 32 -8.14 -2.87 -8.91
C ARG A 32 -9.39 -3.63 -9.33
N ASP A 33 -9.28 -4.94 -9.38
CA ASP A 33 -10.41 -5.84 -9.53
C ASP A 33 -10.51 -6.79 -8.31
N GLU A 34 -11.61 -7.55 -8.21
CA GLU A 34 -11.85 -8.46 -7.08
C GLU A 34 -10.83 -9.60 -6.99
N GLN A 35 -10.23 -9.98 -8.11
CA GLN A 35 -9.30 -11.10 -8.20
C GLN A 35 -7.85 -10.65 -7.99
N ARG A 36 -7.50 -9.43 -8.42
CA ARG A 36 -6.13 -8.90 -8.44
C ARG A 36 -6.11 -7.39 -8.29
N ALA A 37 -5.12 -6.89 -7.56
CA ALA A 37 -4.83 -5.46 -7.51
C ALA A 37 -3.33 -5.22 -7.69
N VAL A 38 -3.00 -4.20 -8.48
CA VAL A 38 -1.64 -3.69 -8.65
C VAL A 38 -1.62 -2.30 -8.05
N ARG A 39 -0.84 -2.12 -6.99
CA ARG A 39 -0.73 -0.88 -6.24
C ARG A 39 0.67 -0.31 -6.38
N VAL A 40 0.76 0.97 -6.67
CA VAL A 40 2.00 1.74 -6.58
C VAL A 40 1.97 2.57 -5.30
N ARG A 41 3.09 2.63 -4.60
CA ARG A 41 3.27 3.38 -3.35
C ARG A 41 4.56 4.18 -3.40
N ILE A 42 4.53 5.40 -2.88
CA ILE A 42 5.71 6.16 -2.47
C ILE A 42 5.60 6.41 -0.96
N VAL A 43 6.66 6.08 -0.22
CA VAL A 43 6.82 6.43 1.20
C VAL A 43 8.08 7.27 1.32
N GLU A 44 7.92 8.56 1.66
CA GLU A 44 8.99 9.55 1.55
C GLU A 44 9.64 9.52 0.15
N ASP A 45 10.86 8.99 0.04
CA ASP A 45 11.64 8.90 -1.19
C ASP A 45 11.78 7.46 -1.72
N GLN A 46 10.98 6.51 -1.23
CA GLN A 46 11.03 5.10 -1.64
C GLN A 46 9.78 4.69 -2.42
N GLY A 47 9.99 4.13 -3.62
CA GLY A 47 8.94 3.62 -4.50
C GLY A 47 8.72 2.11 -4.33
N PHE A 48 7.46 1.68 -4.39
CA PHE A 48 7.06 0.27 -4.27
C PHE A 48 5.98 -0.09 -5.27
N LEU A 49 6.11 -1.28 -5.86
CA LEU A 49 5.07 -1.95 -6.64
C LEU A 49 4.58 -3.18 -5.86
N THR A 50 3.30 -3.21 -5.53
CA THR A 50 2.66 -4.33 -4.84
C THR A 50 1.66 -5.03 -5.77
N ILE A 51 1.79 -6.34 -5.93
CA ILE A 51 0.79 -7.19 -6.61
C ILE A 51 0.06 -8.01 -5.56
N LYS A 52 -1.25 -7.87 -5.52
CA LYS A 52 -2.14 -8.52 -4.56
C LYS A 52 -3.05 -9.48 -5.29
N GLY A 53 -3.10 -10.72 -4.84
CA GLY A 53 -4.08 -11.70 -5.28
C GLY A 53 -5.41 -11.56 -4.55
N ARG A 54 -6.35 -12.42 -4.93
CA ARG A 54 -7.69 -12.52 -4.33
C ARG A 54 -7.60 -12.73 -2.83
N HIS A 55 -8.52 -12.09 -2.10
CA HIS A 55 -8.72 -12.37 -0.68
C HIS A 55 -9.34 -13.77 -0.49
N ASN A 56 -8.73 -14.59 0.37
CA ASN A 56 -9.30 -15.83 0.88
C ASN A 56 -9.45 -15.70 2.39
N ASP A 57 -10.69 -15.47 2.83
CA ASP A 57 -11.08 -15.20 4.21
C ASP A 57 -10.27 -14.06 4.87
N LEU A 58 -9.17 -14.41 5.55
CA LEU A 58 -8.32 -13.52 6.35
C LEU A 58 -6.93 -13.29 5.75
N THR A 59 -6.62 -13.90 4.60
CA THR A 59 -5.28 -13.81 3.97
C THR A 59 -5.38 -13.57 2.47
N ARG A 60 -4.30 -13.05 1.88
CA ARG A 60 -4.12 -12.98 0.42
C ARG A 60 -2.66 -13.21 0.07
N LEU A 61 -2.41 -13.63 -1.17
CA LEU A 61 -1.06 -13.59 -1.73
C LEU A 61 -0.68 -12.13 -2.01
N GLU A 62 0.52 -11.74 -1.62
CA GLU A 62 1.04 -10.39 -1.80
C GLU A 62 2.53 -10.48 -2.16
N PHE A 63 2.90 -9.78 -3.22
CA PHE A 63 4.29 -9.62 -3.65
C PHE A 63 4.59 -8.13 -3.69
N GLU A 64 5.67 -7.72 -3.05
CA GLU A 64 6.09 -6.32 -2.99
C GLU A 64 7.54 -6.20 -3.48
N TYR A 65 7.77 -5.24 -4.37
CA TYR A 65 9.06 -4.95 -4.95
C TYR A 65 9.36 -3.47 -4.76
N GLU A 66 10.58 -3.17 -4.33
CA GLU A 66 11.10 -1.80 -4.41
C GLU A 66 11.36 -1.46 -5.89
N ILE A 67 10.92 -0.29 -6.31
CA ILE A 67 11.12 0.24 -7.66
C ILE A 67 11.74 1.64 -7.57
N PRO A 68 12.43 2.12 -8.62
CA PRO A 68 12.97 3.47 -8.64
C PRO A 68 11.87 4.52 -8.34
N LEU A 69 12.23 5.55 -7.57
CA LEU A 69 11.29 6.62 -7.18
C LEU A 69 10.73 7.36 -8.41
N THR A 70 11.55 7.54 -9.45
CA THR A 70 11.14 8.14 -10.72
C THR A 70 10.01 7.36 -11.37
N ASP A 71 10.15 6.04 -11.44
CA ASP A 71 9.18 5.14 -12.05
C ASP A 71 7.90 5.12 -11.21
N ALA A 72 8.02 5.08 -9.88
CA ALA A 72 6.86 5.15 -9.00
C ALA A 72 6.06 6.46 -9.18
N ARG A 73 6.74 7.60 -9.35
CA ARG A 73 6.09 8.90 -9.62
C ARG A 73 5.38 8.89 -10.97
N GLU A 74 6.07 8.45 -12.02
CA GLU A 74 5.49 8.38 -13.37
C GLU A 74 4.26 7.46 -13.40
N LEU A 75 4.32 6.29 -12.77
CA LEU A 75 3.18 5.36 -12.69
C LEU A 75 2.00 5.95 -11.93
N LEU A 76 2.26 6.69 -10.84
CA LEU A 76 1.19 7.37 -10.08
C LEU A 76 0.53 8.48 -10.90
N ASP A 77 1.30 9.25 -11.68
CA ASP A 77 0.77 10.37 -12.45
C ASP A 77 0.04 9.95 -13.74
N THR A 78 0.39 8.78 -14.31
CA THR A 78 -0.08 8.38 -15.64
C THR A 78 -1.01 7.17 -15.67
N LEU A 79 -0.92 6.26 -14.71
CA LEU A 79 -1.62 4.96 -14.76
C LEU A 79 -2.51 4.66 -13.54
N CYS A 80 -2.47 5.49 -12.49
CA CYS A 80 -3.19 5.23 -11.23
C CYS A 80 -4.46 6.05 -11.03
#